data_AF-A0A3B0MHK3-F1
#
_entry.id   AF-A0A3B0MHK3-F1
#
_cell.length_a   1.000
_cell.length_b   1.000
_cell.length_c   1.000
_cell.angle_alpha   90.00
_cell.angle_beta   90.00
_cell.angle_gamma   90.00
#
_symmetry.space_group_name_H-M   'P 1'
#
loop_
_entity.id
_entity.type
_entity.pdbx_description
1 polymer ?
#
loop_
_entity_poly.entity_id
_entity_poly.type
_entity_poly.pdbx_seq_one_letter_code
_entity_poly.pdbx_strand_id
1 'polypeptide(L)'
;MTTQAEETLYVSDALPTFIHRGPGTDYRIIGSLKSGDQVQLLNTDAETSYAQVLYYKGLVAWLPKNQLSKTPGVKARIPLLEKENQELREKLTSIDSNWNNQTSEMQSKVAASDQTIANLTAENEKLKNELIRSGKKLEIAQINLDNNRR
;
A
#
# COMPACT_ATOMS: atom_id res chain seq x y z
N MET A 1 21.64 19.57 34.64
CA MET A 1 22.39 19.47 33.37
C MET A 1 21.38 19.06 32.32
N THR A 2 21.04 19.95 31.40
CA THR A 2 20.09 19.68 30.32
C THR A 2 20.79 18.81 29.28
N THR A 3 20.39 17.56 29.19
CA THR A 3 20.82 16.61 28.16
C THR A 3 20.30 17.13 26.82
N GLN A 4 21.14 17.82 26.05
CA GLN A 4 20.82 18.14 24.66
C GLN A 4 20.81 16.82 23.91
N ALA A 5 19.65 16.41 23.38
CA ALA A 5 19.50 15.15 22.66
C ALA A 5 20.50 15.12 21.50
N GLU A 6 21.31 14.06 21.42
CA GLU A 6 22.26 13.84 20.32
C GLU A 6 21.47 13.62 19.02
N GLU A 7 21.30 14.68 18.24
CA GLU A 7 20.61 14.61 16.96
C GLU A 7 21.57 14.01 15.91
N THR A 8 21.27 12.79 15.47
CA THR A 8 21.98 12.14 14.37
C THR A 8 21.53 12.74 13.04
N LEU A 9 22.48 13.24 12.26
CA LEU A 9 22.27 13.84 10.94
C LEU A 9 23.17 13.17 9.90
N TYR A 10 22.91 13.45 8.63
CA TYR A 10 23.63 12.91 7.48
C TYR A 10 24.14 14.05 6.61
N VAL A 11 25.31 13.88 6.02
CA VAL A 11 25.84 14.81 5.02
C VAL A 11 25.02 14.69 3.74
N SER A 12 24.60 15.83 3.18
CA SER A 12 23.71 15.88 2.02
C SER A 12 24.34 15.27 0.75
N ASP A 13 23.49 14.84 -0.19
CA ASP A 13 23.94 14.18 -1.44
C ASP A 13 24.39 15.13 -2.56
N ALA A 14 24.44 16.44 -2.31
CA ALA A 14 24.70 17.40 -3.39
C ALA A 14 26.19 17.50 -3.76
N LEU A 15 27.11 17.60 -2.79
CA LEU A 15 28.54 17.79 -3.02
C LEU A 15 29.40 17.30 -1.82
N PRO A 16 30.69 16.98 -2.02
CA PRO A 16 31.62 16.76 -0.91
C PRO A 16 31.64 17.98 0.02
N THR A 17 31.40 17.77 1.30
CA THR A 17 31.36 18.87 2.27
C THR A 17 32.71 19.01 2.94
N PHE A 18 33.36 20.16 2.75
CA PHE A 18 34.59 20.48 3.47
C PHE A 18 34.29 20.77 4.94
N ILE A 19 35.15 20.22 5.81
CA ILE A 19 35.05 20.41 7.25
C ILE A 19 36.17 21.32 7.76
N HIS A 20 35.83 22.20 8.69
CA HIS A 20 36.67 23.27 9.19
C HIS A 20 36.97 23.09 10.69
N ARG A 21 38.05 23.71 11.17
CA ARG A 21 38.41 23.73 12.60
C ARG A 21 37.53 24.65 13.46
N GLY A 22 36.79 25.56 12.85
CA GLY A 22 35.91 26.52 13.52
C GLY A 22 34.71 26.93 12.65
N PRO A 23 33.79 27.73 13.20
CA PRO A 23 32.52 28.10 12.56
C PRO A 23 32.74 29.13 11.45
N GLY A 24 33.18 28.71 10.27
CA GLY A 24 33.33 29.62 9.12
C GLY A 24 34.43 29.22 8.15
N THR A 25 34.46 29.92 7.01
CA THR A 25 35.44 29.70 5.93
C THR A 25 36.84 30.21 6.28
N ASP A 26 36.96 31.13 7.23
CA ASP A 26 38.26 31.68 7.68
C ASP A 26 39.09 30.65 8.47
N TYR A 27 38.44 29.59 8.94
CA TYR A 27 39.08 28.48 9.62
C TYR A 27 39.64 27.47 8.63
N ARG A 28 40.84 26.96 8.93
CA ARG A 28 41.52 25.94 8.12
C ARG A 28 40.62 24.72 7.87
N ILE A 29 40.55 24.30 6.61
CA ILE A 29 39.95 23.03 6.19
C ILE A 29 40.81 21.89 6.75
N ILE A 30 40.16 20.96 7.46
CA ILE A 30 40.81 19.80 8.08
C ILE A 30 40.42 18.47 7.43
N GLY A 31 39.53 18.49 6.44
CA GLY A 31 39.13 17.32 5.69
C GLY A 31 37.87 17.55 4.87
N SER A 32 37.25 16.46 4.45
CA SER A 32 35.93 16.46 3.82
C SER A 32 35.13 15.24 4.27
N LEU A 33 33.81 15.39 4.32
CA LEU A 33 32.86 14.30 4.52
C LEU A 33 32.18 13.95 3.20
N LYS A 34 31.87 12.68 3.03
CA LYS A 34 31.17 12.15 1.86
C LYS A 34 29.67 12.29 2.08
N SER A 35 28.94 12.43 0.97
CA SER A 35 27.49 12.35 0.98
C SER A 35 27.00 11.05 1.62
N GLY A 36 26.04 11.19 2.52
CA GLY A 36 25.47 10.10 3.31
C GLY A 36 26.26 9.75 4.58
N ASP A 37 27.42 10.36 4.84
CA ASP A 37 28.15 10.13 6.09
C ASP A 37 27.29 10.54 7.29
N GLN A 38 27.20 9.65 8.29
CA GLN A 38 26.48 9.90 9.53
C GLN A 38 27.36 10.74 10.47
N VAL A 39 26.77 11.77 11.08
CA VAL A 39 27.40 12.65 12.06
C VAL A 39 26.44 12.93 13.22
N GLN A 40 26.98 13.28 14.39
CA GLN A 40 26.18 13.74 15.52
C GLN A 40 26.27 15.26 15.62
N LEU A 41 25.13 15.94 15.66
CA LEU A 41 25.09 17.38 15.88
C LEU A 41 25.42 17.69 17.34
N LEU A 42 26.45 18.50 17.56
CA LEU A 42 26.84 18.97 18.89
C LEU A 42 26.33 20.38 19.15
N ASN A 43 26.53 21.29 18.19
CA ASN A 43 26.13 22.68 18.33
C ASN A 43 25.89 23.33 16.95
N THR A 44 25.21 24.47 16.93
CA THR A 44 25.07 25.30 15.74
C THR A 44 25.41 26.74 16.05
N ASP A 45 26.20 27.36 15.19
CA ASP A 45 26.49 28.79 15.22
C ASP A 45 25.52 29.52 14.29
N ALA A 46 24.68 30.39 14.88
CA ALA A 46 23.63 31.08 14.14
C ALA A 46 24.17 32.26 13.30
N GLU A 47 25.28 32.88 13.70
CA GLU A 47 25.86 34.03 13.00
C GLU A 47 26.50 33.60 11.68
N THR A 48 27.21 32.47 11.71
CA THR A 48 27.95 31.94 10.56
C THR A 48 27.16 30.89 9.78
N SER A 49 26.06 30.38 10.35
CA SER A 49 25.28 29.24 9.81
C SER A 49 26.09 27.94 9.69
N TYR A 50 27.05 27.73 10.58
CA TYR A 50 27.83 26.49 10.69
C TYR A 50 27.31 25.59 11.81
N ALA A 51 27.52 24.29 11.65
CA ALA A 51 27.20 23.26 12.63
C ALA A 51 28.48 22.56 13.09
N GLN A 52 28.64 22.42 14.39
CA GLN A 52 29.67 21.60 15.01
C GLN A 52 29.15 20.17 15.12
N VAL A 53 29.91 19.23 14.59
CA VAL A 53 29.52 17.82 14.58
C VAL A 53 30.63 16.92 15.10
N LEU A 54 30.22 15.82 15.73
CA LEU A 54 31.08 14.67 15.97
C LEU A 54 31.07 13.78 14.73
N TYR A 55 32.25 13.48 14.22
CA TYR A 55 32.48 12.58 13.09
C TYR A 55 33.60 11.59 13.43
N TYR A 56 33.73 10.51 12.65
CA TYR A 56 34.80 9.51 12.70
C TYR A 56 35.48 9.30 14.07
N LYS A 57 35.01 8.32 14.85
CA LYS A 57 35.63 7.89 16.12
C LYS A 57 35.90 9.04 17.12
N GLY A 58 35.02 10.04 17.16
CA GLY A 58 35.05 11.08 18.20
C GLY A 58 35.77 12.37 17.82
N LEU A 59 36.09 12.58 16.54
CA LEU A 59 36.65 13.85 16.07
C LEU A 59 35.55 14.90 15.94
N VAL A 60 35.89 16.17 16.20
CA VAL A 60 34.96 17.29 16.10
C VAL A 60 35.36 18.18 14.94
N ALA A 61 34.38 18.61 14.14
CA ALA A 61 34.59 19.59 13.08
C ALA A 61 33.36 20.45 12.84
N TRP A 62 33.54 21.51 12.05
CA TRP A 62 32.50 22.43 11.65
C TRP A 62 32.20 22.31 10.16
N LEU A 63 30.93 22.33 9.78
CA LEU A 63 30.48 22.36 8.39
C LEU A 63 29.26 23.28 8.21
N PRO A 64 28.96 23.73 6.99
CA PRO A 64 27.75 24.50 6.72
C PRO A 64 26.48 23.73 7.12
N LYS A 65 25.58 24.38 7.86
CA LYS A 65 24.35 23.74 8.37
C LYS A 65 23.43 23.24 7.25
N ASN A 66 23.42 23.91 6.10
CA ASN A 66 22.62 23.51 4.92
C ASN A 66 23.14 22.23 4.23
N GLN A 67 24.31 21.73 4.63
CA GLN A 67 24.85 20.45 4.16
C GLN A 67 24.49 19.27 5.07
N LEU A 68 23.72 19.52 6.14
CA LEU A 68 23.18 18.49 7.02
C LEU A 68 21.73 18.19 6.68
N SER A 69 21.40 16.90 6.65
CA SER A 69 20.05 16.39 6.45
C SER A 69 19.64 15.46 7.58
N LYS A 70 18.36 15.48 7.94
CA LYS A 70 17.75 14.46 8.82
C LYS A 70 17.53 13.13 8.10
N THR A 71 17.64 13.14 6.77
CA THR A 71 17.41 11.97 5.93
C THR A 71 18.72 11.31 5.51
N PRO A 72 18.81 9.96 5.57
CA PRO A 72 19.96 9.23 5.02
C PRO A 72 20.16 9.53 3.53
N GLY A 73 21.40 9.46 3.08
CA GLY A 73 21.74 9.73 1.69
C GLY A 73 21.12 8.76 0.68
N VAL A 74 21.04 9.17 -0.59
CA VAL A 74 20.42 8.43 -1.70
C VAL A 74 20.99 7.01 -1.82
N LYS A 75 22.31 6.83 -1.64
CA LYS A 75 22.94 5.49 -1.73
C LYS A 75 22.42 4.50 -0.69
N ALA A 76 22.11 4.96 0.52
CA ALA A 76 21.52 4.10 1.55
C ALA A 76 20.03 3.84 1.30
N ARG A 77 19.35 4.78 0.62
CA ARG A 77 17.92 4.69 0.32
C ARG A 77 17.60 3.85 -0.91
N ILE A 78 18.45 3.82 -1.93
CA ILE A 78 18.24 3.03 -3.16
C ILE A 78 17.86 1.57 -2.85
N PRO A 79 18.66 0.78 -2.10
CA PRO A 79 18.32 -0.62 -1.88
C PRO A 79 17.03 -0.78 -1.07
N LEU A 80 16.72 0.17 -0.18
CA LEU A 80 15.47 0.16 0.58
C LEU A 80 14.26 0.44 -0.32
N LEU A 81 14.37 1.44 -1.19
CA LEU A 81 13.33 1.81 -2.15
C LEU A 81 13.12 0.72 -3.20
N GLU A 82 14.19 0.08 -3.67
CA GLU A 82 14.11 -1.07 -4.59
C GLU A 82 13.35 -2.23 -3.93
N LYS A 83 13.67 -2.54 -2.66
CA LYS A 83 12.96 -3.56 -1.89
C LYS A 83 11.48 -3.21 -1.70
N GLU A 84 11.17 -1.98 -1.31
CA GLU A 84 9.79 -1.52 -1.17
C GLU A 84 9.03 -1.60 -2.50
N ASN A 85 9.67 -1.22 -3.62
CA ASN A 85 9.07 -1.30 -4.95
C ASN A 85 8.76 -2.76 -5.33
N GLN A 86 9.67 -3.69 -5.01
CA GLN A 86 9.45 -5.12 -5.22
C GLN A 86 8.27 -5.63 -4.40
N GLU A 87 8.22 -5.34 -3.10
CA GLU A 87 7.11 -5.75 -2.23
C GLU A 87 5.77 -5.18 -2.70
N LEU A 88 5.75 -3.94 -3.17
CA LEU A 88 4.55 -3.31 -3.74
C LEU A 88 4.11 -3.99 -5.03
N ARG A 89 5.05 -4.37 -5.90
CA ARG A 89 4.74 -5.11 -7.13
C ARG A 89 4.16 -6.49 -6.84
N GLU A 90 4.75 -7.22 -5.90
CA GLU A 90 4.26 -8.54 -5.47
C GLU A 90 2.84 -8.45 -4.90
N LYS A 91 2.57 -7.44 -4.06
CA LYS A 91 1.20 -7.16 -3.56
C LYS A 91 0.23 -6.88 -4.68
N LEU A 92 0.61 -6.07 -5.66
CA LEU A 92 -0.26 -5.70 -6.78
C LEU A 92 -0.59 -6.91 -7.66
N THR A 93 0.40 -7.74 -7.98
CA THR A 93 0.18 -9.00 -8.72
C THR A 93 -0.74 -9.96 -7.96
N SER A 94 -0.60 -10.05 -6.63
CA SER A 94 -1.47 -10.87 -5.80
C SER A 94 -2.92 -10.37 -5.80
N ILE A 95 -3.11 -9.05 -5.69
CA ILE A 95 -4.42 -8.40 -5.78
C ILE A 95 -5.08 -8.68 -7.13
N ASP A 96 -4.36 -8.51 -8.23
CA ASP A 96 -4.88 -8.75 -9.58
C ASP A 96 -5.30 -10.22 -9.77
N SER A 97 -4.50 -11.17 -9.29
CA SER A 97 -4.81 -12.59 -9.34
C SER A 97 -6.08 -12.93 -8.52
N ASN A 98 -6.18 -12.40 -7.30
CA ASN A 98 -7.34 -12.61 -6.46
C ASN A 98 -8.61 -12.00 -7.06
N TRP A 99 -8.54 -10.79 -7.63
CA TRP A 99 -9.67 -10.18 -8.33
C TRP A 99 -10.12 -11.00 -9.51
N ASN A 100 -9.20 -11.46 -10.36
CA ASN A 100 -9.54 -12.31 -11.51
C ASN A 100 -10.24 -13.60 -11.07
N ASN A 101 -9.75 -14.26 -10.01
CA ASN A 101 -10.37 -15.45 -9.45
C ASN A 101 -11.79 -15.15 -8.92
N GLN A 102 -11.94 -14.09 -8.12
CA GLN A 102 -13.24 -13.68 -7.58
C GLN A 102 -14.24 -13.32 -8.69
N THR A 103 -13.80 -12.62 -9.73
CA THR A 103 -14.65 -12.29 -10.88
C THR A 103 -15.08 -13.54 -11.63
N SER A 104 -14.17 -14.48 -11.88
CA SER A 104 -14.50 -15.76 -12.53
C SER A 104 -15.47 -16.61 -11.70
N GLU A 105 -15.27 -16.67 -10.38
CA GLU A 105 -16.20 -17.35 -9.46
C GLU A 105 -17.58 -16.67 -9.44
N MET A 106 -17.61 -15.34 -9.41
CA MET A 106 -18.86 -14.58 -9.42
C MET A 106 -19.64 -14.82 -10.73
N GLN A 107 -18.96 -14.76 -11.88
CA GLN A 107 -19.56 -15.06 -13.17
C GLN A 107 -20.15 -16.47 -13.20
N SER A 108 -19.42 -17.45 -12.65
CA SER A 108 -19.89 -18.84 -12.55
C SER A 108 -21.13 -18.95 -11.65
N LYS A 109 -21.15 -18.25 -10.51
CA LYS A 109 -22.31 -18.22 -9.60
C LYS A 109 -23.54 -17.56 -10.24
N VAL A 110 -23.35 -16.47 -10.98
CA VAL A 110 -24.42 -15.79 -11.72
C VAL A 110 -25.00 -16.75 -12.78
N ALA A 111 -24.16 -17.36 -13.60
CA ALA A 111 -24.61 -18.31 -14.61
C ALA A 111 -25.36 -19.51 -14.01
N ALA A 112 -24.89 -20.06 -12.88
CA ALA A 112 -25.58 -21.12 -12.16
C ALA A 112 -26.94 -20.68 -11.60
N SER A 113 -27.02 -19.44 -11.12
CA SER A 113 -28.26 -18.85 -10.59
C SER A 113 -29.27 -18.64 -11.72
N ASP A 114 -28.83 -18.10 -12.86
CA ASP A 114 -29.67 -17.91 -14.06
C ASP A 114 -30.24 -19.23 -14.56
N GLN A 115 -29.42 -20.29 -14.60
CA GLN A 115 -29.90 -21.63 -14.97
C GLN A 115 -30.94 -22.17 -13.98
N THR A 116 -30.72 -21.94 -12.68
CA THR A 116 -31.66 -22.35 -11.63
C THR A 116 -32.99 -21.62 -11.76
N ILE A 117 -32.94 -20.31 -12.00
CA ILE A 117 -34.13 -19.48 -12.23
C ILE A 117 -34.88 -19.98 -13.46
N ALA A 118 -34.20 -20.20 -14.58
CA ALA A 118 -34.83 -20.70 -15.80
C ALA A 118 -35.53 -22.05 -15.58
N ASN A 119 -34.90 -22.98 -14.86
CA ASN A 119 -35.47 -24.28 -14.51
C ASN A 119 -36.73 -24.13 -13.63
N LEU A 120 -36.65 -23.32 -12.57
CA LEU A 120 -37.77 -23.08 -11.66
C LEU A 120 -38.93 -22.37 -12.37
N THR A 121 -38.65 -21.44 -13.29
CA THR A 121 -39.69 -20.80 -14.09
C THR A 121 -40.39 -21.81 -14.99
N ALA A 122 -39.64 -22.68 -15.68
CA ALA A 122 -40.21 -23.72 -16.53
C ALA A 122 -41.06 -24.72 -15.74
N GLU A 123 -40.59 -25.13 -14.56
CA GLU A 123 -41.33 -26.03 -13.67
C GLU A 123 -42.61 -25.39 -13.14
N ASN A 124 -42.56 -24.12 -12.73
CA ASN A 124 -43.76 -23.38 -12.31
C ASN A 124 -44.81 -23.30 -13.43
N GLU A 125 -44.39 -23.03 -14.67
CA GLU A 125 -45.32 -23.02 -15.81
C GLU A 125 -45.91 -24.40 -16.09
N LYS A 126 -45.12 -25.47 -15.95
CA LYS A 126 -45.62 -26.85 -16.07
C LYS A 126 -46.67 -27.15 -14.98
N LEU A 127 -46.37 -26.83 -13.72
CA LEU A 127 -47.28 -27.07 -12.60
C LEU A 127 -48.58 -26.27 -12.74
N LYS A 128 -48.52 -25.00 -13.15
CA LYS A 128 -49.73 -24.20 -13.47
C LYS A 128 -50.60 -24.88 -14.53
N ASN A 129 -49.98 -25.36 -15.60
CA ASN A 129 -50.70 -26.06 -16.67
C ASN A 129 -51.34 -27.37 -16.20
N GLU A 130 -50.63 -28.14 -15.37
CA GLU A 130 -51.17 -29.36 -14.75
C GLU A 130 -52.34 -29.07 -13.82
N LEU A 131 -52.24 -28.02 -13.01
CA LEU A 131 -53.31 -27.56 -12.11
C LEU A 131 -54.58 -27.19 -12.90
N ILE A 132 -54.44 -26.43 -14.00
CA ILE A 132 -55.55 -26.09 -14.89
C ILE A 132 -56.21 -27.36 -15.46
N ARG A 133 -55.41 -28.33 -15.93
CA ARG A 133 -55.94 -29.60 -16.47
C ARG A 133 -56.67 -30.41 -15.40
N SER A 134 -56.11 -30.47 -14.19
CA SER A 134 -56.73 -31.17 -13.06
C SER A 134 -58.08 -30.54 -12.68
N GLY A 135 -58.13 -29.20 -12.60
CA GLY A 135 -59.37 -28.46 -12.35
C GLY A 135 -60.46 -28.76 -13.38
N LYS A 136 -60.13 -28.74 -14.69
CA LYS A 136 -61.06 -29.11 -15.77
C LYS A 136 -61.57 -30.55 -15.65
N LYS A 137 -60.68 -31.50 -15.31
CA LYS A 137 -61.07 -32.91 -15.11
C LYS A 137 -62.05 -33.07 -13.94
N LEU A 138 -61.80 -32.36 -12.83
CA LEU A 138 -62.69 -32.36 -11.67
C LEU A 138 -64.07 -31.81 -12.01
N GLU A 139 -64.13 -30.70 -12.74
CA GLU A 139 -65.39 -30.10 -13.20
C GLU A 139 -66.21 -31.07 -14.06
N ILE A 140 -65.57 -31.72 -15.04
CA ILE A 140 -66.22 -32.75 -15.89
C ILE A 140 -66.72 -33.93 -15.05
N ALA A 141 -65.92 -34.41 -14.09
CA ALA A 141 -66.32 -35.51 -13.22
C ALA A 141 -67.54 -35.14 -12.36
N GLN A 142 -67.60 -33.90 -11.85
CA GLN A 142 -68.76 -33.40 -11.10
C GLN A 142 -70.02 -33.34 -11.96
N ILE A 143 -69.93 -32.82 -13.20
CA ILE A 143 -71.06 -32.77 -14.13
C ILE A 143 -71.60 -34.18 -14.43
N ASN A 144 -70.70 -35.14 -14.67
CA ASN A 144 -71.10 -36.53 -14.94
C ASN A 144 -71.78 -37.19 -13.73
N LEU A 145 -71.31 -36.90 -12.52
CA LEU A 145 -71.93 -37.40 -11.30
C LEU A 145 -73.32 -36.79 -11.07
N ASP A 146 -73.54 -35.51 -11.37
CA ASP A 146 -74.86 -34.89 -11.25
C ASP A 146 -75.86 -35.46 -12.27
N ASN A 147 -75.42 -35.65 -13.52
CA ASN A 147 -76.25 -36.24 -14.57
C ASN A 147 -76.66 -37.69 -14.26
N ASN A 148 -75.79 -38.49 -13.64
CA ASN A 148 -76.07 -39.89 -13.32
C ASN A 148 -76.92 -40.06 -12.04
N ARG A 149 -77.20 -38.96 -11.33
CA ARG A 149 -78.04 -38.93 -10.11
C ARG A 149 -79.47 -38.45 -10.37
N ARG A 150 -79.80 -38.03 -11.60
CA ARG A 150 -81.13 -37.63 -12.06
C ARG A 150 -81.78 -38.75 -12.84
#